data_AF-A0A7V9L8B9-F1
#
_entry.id   AF-A0A7V9L8B9-F1
#
_cell.length_a   1.000
_cell.length_b   1.000
_cell.length_c   1.000
_cell.angle_alpha   90.00
_cell.angle_beta   90.00
_cell.angle_gamma   90.00
#
_symmetry.space_group_name_H-M   'P 1'
#
loop_
_entity.id
_entity.type
_entity.pdbx_description
1 polymer ?
#
loop_
_entity_poly.entity_id
_entity_poly.type
_entity_poly.pdbx_seq_one_letter_code
_entity_poly.pdbx_strand_id
1 'polypeptide(L)'
;LEGGLLETLSESRQRVKHRGPRPEELGAYVSTLRAANRALALDPKSQEAAELVSRLMLEPPIETPPEVEAALTKSDTDLLVRHARLGSWGLIGYLMFFPIMWLGGIREPWLVFGGTAVTLCILATLLIVMKRPSSVAIFASFLAQVVLVAFYARGLSPLLVAPGVALITTLMFASHVRTGPVWLLWAGCAAGVLVPLVLEGLGLVSATTSIEGATLMVHLPAESIDYTVAVAGLGGYVAVILLIATVITRIQAHERRDIQRTIQLQAWQLGQLMPK
;
A
#
# COMPACT_ATOMS: atom_id res chain seq x y z
N LEU A 1 -32.93 -37.95 -10.53
CA LEU A 1 -32.00 -38.07 -11.68
C LEU A 1 -31.43 -36.71 -12.12
N GLU A 2 -32.11 -35.57 -11.90
CA GLU A 2 -31.59 -34.24 -12.28
C GLU A 2 -30.41 -33.71 -11.42
N GLY A 3 -30.24 -34.18 -10.18
CA GLY A 3 -29.17 -33.69 -9.28
C GLY A 3 -27.74 -34.00 -9.74
N GLY A 4 -27.49 -35.19 -10.32
CA GLY A 4 -26.14 -35.60 -10.73
C GLY A 4 -25.63 -34.89 -11.99
N LEU A 5 -26.53 -34.38 -12.82
CA LEU A 5 -26.15 -33.68 -14.07
C LEU A 5 -25.66 -32.25 -13.78
N LEU A 6 -26.17 -31.60 -12.72
CA LEU A 6 -25.71 -30.28 -12.29
C LEU A 6 -24.35 -30.34 -11.58
N GLU A 7 -24.09 -31.40 -10.82
CA GLU A 7 -22.82 -31.60 -10.12
C GLU A 7 -21.67 -31.85 -11.12
N THR A 8 -21.90 -32.72 -12.12
CA THR A 8 -20.93 -32.98 -13.20
C THR A 8 -20.66 -31.77 -14.09
N LEU A 9 -21.66 -30.92 -14.35
CA LEU A 9 -21.47 -29.64 -15.04
C LEU A 9 -20.69 -28.61 -14.20
N SER A 10 -20.86 -28.61 -12.87
CA SER A 10 -20.07 -27.76 -11.99
C SER A 10 -18.60 -28.21 -11.92
N GLU A 11 -18.34 -29.51 -11.82
CA GLU A 11 -16.99 -30.06 -11.79
C GLU A 11 -16.25 -29.85 -13.12
N SER A 12 -16.94 -30.02 -14.25
CA SER A 12 -16.35 -29.78 -15.56
C SER A 12 -16.08 -28.28 -15.79
N ARG A 13 -16.97 -27.38 -15.36
CA ARG A 13 -16.67 -25.93 -15.31
C ARG A 13 -15.48 -25.62 -14.40
N GLN A 14 -15.38 -26.24 -13.23
CA GLN A 14 -14.25 -26.04 -12.31
C GLN A 14 -12.94 -26.58 -12.87
N ARG A 15 -12.96 -27.72 -13.55
CA ARG A 15 -11.78 -28.30 -14.21
C ARG A 15 -11.31 -27.46 -15.42
N VAL A 16 -12.24 -26.90 -16.19
CA VAL A 16 -11.89 -25.97 -17.29
C VAL A 16 -11.35 -24.66 -16.73
N LYS A 17 -11.91 -24.16 -15.62
CA LYS A 17 -11.42 -22.94 -14.95
C LYS A 17 -10.02 -23.09 -14.34
N HIS A 18 -9.59 -24.31 -14.02
CA HIS A 18 -8.26 -24.60 -13.47
C HIS A 18 -7.23 -25.05 -14.50
N ARG A 19 -7.65 -25.41 -15.71
CA ARG A 19 -6.73 -25.78 -16.78
C ARG A 19 -6.42 -24.52 -17.59
N GLY A 20 -5.47 -23.75 -17.11
CA GLY A 20 -4.99 -22.57 -17.82
C GLY A 20 -4.58 -22.88 -19.26
N PRO A 21 -4.84 -21.99 -20.24
CA PRO A 21 -4.29 -22.11 -21.58
C PRO A 21 -2.81 -22.42 -21.52
N ARG A 22 -2.40 -23.41 -22.31
CA ARG A 22 -0.99 -23.76 -22.39
C ARG A 22 -0.22 -22.54 -22.93
N PRO A 23 1.05 -22.32 -22.53
CA PRO A 23 1.87 -21.22 -23.06
C PRO A 23 1.88 -21.15 -24.60
N GLU A 24 1.72 -22.30 -25.26
CA GLU A 24 1.57 -22.44 -26.71
C GLU A 24 0.32 -21.73 -27.26
N GLU A 25 -0.80 -21.75 -26.54
CA GLU A 25 -2.08 -21.13 -26.93
C GLU A 25 -2.00 -19.59 -26.85
N LEU A 26 -1.31 -19.06 -25.84
CA LEU A 26 -1.02 -17.62 -25.72
C LEU A 26 -0.08 -17.14 -26.85
N GLY A 27 0.96 -17.91 -27.16
CA GLY A 27 1.86 -17.61 -28.28
C GLY A 27 1.15 -17.63 -29.63
N ALA A 28 0.22 -18.58 -29.82
CA ALA A 28 -0.64 -18.64 -31.00
C ALA A 28 -1.57 -17.42 -31.09
N TYR A 29 -2.16 -16.97 -29.97
CA TYR A 29 -2.99 -15.77 -29.93
C TYR A 29 -2.22 -14.51 -30.36
N VAL A 30 -1.04 -14.25 -29.75
CA VAL A 30 -0.23 -13.05 -30.05
C VAL A 30 0.26 -13.06 -31.50
N SER A 31 0.69 -14.21 -32.01
CA SER A 31 1.14 -14.34 -33.40
C SER A 31 -0.01 -14.15 -34.38
N THR A 32 -1.20 -14.69 -34.09
CA THR A 32 -2.41 -14.50 -34.90
C THR A 32 -2.84 -13.04 -34.92
N LEU A 33 -2.87 -12.36 -33.76
CA LEU A 33 -3.20 -10.94 -33.67
C LEU A 33 -2.19 -10.07 -34.45
N ARG A 34 -0.90 -10.38 -34.35
CA ARG A 34 0.16 -9.66 -35.07
C ARG A 34 0.08 -9.91 -36.58
N ALA A 35 -0.25 -11.13 -37.00
CA ALA A 35 -0.46 -11.47 -38.40
C ALA A 35 -1.69 -10.77 -38.97
N ALA A 36 -2.82 -10.79 -38.26
CA ALA A 36 -4.06 -10.11 -38.65
C ALA A 36 -3.86 -8.59 -38.75
N ASN A 37 -3.19 -7.97 -37.78
CA ASN A 37 -2.83 -6.54 -37.84
C ASN A 37 -1.89 -6.22 -39.02
N ARG A 38 -0.94 -7.10 -39.33
CA ARG A 38 -0.04 -6.91 -40.48
C ARG A 38 -0.78 -7.07 -41.80
N ALA A 39 -1.68 -8.03 -41.92
CA ALA A 39 -2.54 -8.21 -43.09
C ALA A 39 -3.43 -6.99 -43.29
N LEU A 40 -4.04 -6.47 -42.22
CA LEU A 40 -4.85 -5.25 -42.25
C LEU A 40 -4.02 -4.01 -42.63
N ALA A 41 -2.76 -3.93 -42.22
CA ALA A 41 -1.87 -2.84 -42.61
C ALA A 41 -1.45 -2.90 -44.09
N LEU A 42 -1.36 -4.10 -44.67
CA LEU A 42 -1.02 -4.31 -46.08
C LEU A 42 -2.23 -4.10 -47.00
N ASP A 43 -3.40 -4.60 -46.60
CA ASP A 43 -4.67 -4.38 -47.29
C ASP A 43 -5.72 -3.86 -46.29
N PRO A 44 -5.86 -2.53 -46.18
CA PRO A 44 -6.86 -1.90 -45.32
C PRO A 44 -8.32 -2.24 -45.69
N LYS A 45 -8.57 -2.82 -46.88
CA LYS A 45 -9.91 -3.22 -47.32
C LYS A 45 -10.22 -4.70 -47.06
N SER A 46 -9.28 -5.45 -46.48
CA SER A 46 -9.49 -6.86 -46.14
C SER A 46 -10.48 -7.02 -44.98
N GLN A 47 -11.72 -7.40 -45.31
CA GLN A 47 -12.79 -7.65 -44.33
C GLN A 47 -12.42 -8.81 -43.38
N GLU A 48 -11.77 -9.85 -43.89
CA GLU A 48 -11.39 -11.03 -43.12
C GLU A 48 -10.36 -10.71 -42.04
N ALA A 49 -9.34 -9.90 -42.36
CA ALA A 49 -8.36 -9.45 -41.38
C ALA A 49 -9.01 -8.57 -40.29
N ALA A 50 -9.92 -7.68 -40.68
CA ALA A 50 -10.65 -6.81 -39.76
C ALA A 50 -11.57 -7.61 -38.81
N GLU A 51 -12.31 -8.60 -39.33
CA GLU A 51 -13.15 -9.50 -38.54
C GLU A 51 -12.33 -10.32 -37.55
N LEU A 52 -11.19 -10.86 -37.97
CA LEU A 52 -10.30 -11.62 -37.11
C LEU A 52 -9.73 -10.76 -35.97
N VAL A 53 -9.25 -9.55 -36.26
CA VAL A 53 -8.80 -8.61 -35.22
C VAL A 53 -9.95 -8.26 -34.27
N SER A 54 -11.14 -7.98 -34.80
CA SER A 54 -12.33 -7.65 -34.00
C SER A 54 -12.68 -8.79 -33.05
N ARG A 55 -12.75 -10.02 -33.56
CA ARG A 55 -13.05 -11.21 -32.74
C ARG A 55 -12.01 -11.42 -31.64
N LEU A 56 -10.72 -11.30 -31.96
CA LEU A 56 -9.65 -11.43 -30.98
C LEU A 56 -9.71 -10.32 -29.92
N MET A 57 -10.08 -9.09 -30.28
CA MET A 57 -10.25 -8.01 -29.31
C MET A 57 -11.49 -8.19 -28.41
N LEU A 58 -12.56 -8.81 -28.93
CA LEU A 58 -13.81 -9.04 -28.19
C LEU A 58 -13.75 -10.27 -27.27
N GLU A 59 -12.91 -11.26 -27.61
CA GLU A 59 -12.66 -12.45 -26.80
C GLU A 59 -11.23 -12.38 -26.23
N PRO A 60 -10.96 -11.47 -25.26
CA PRO A 60 -9.64 -11.40 -24.65
C PRO A 60 -9.30 -12.74 -23.99
N PRO A 61 -8.02 -13.15 -23.98
CA PRO A 61 -7.61 -14.38 -23.34
C PRO A 61 -7.98 -14.34 -21.85
N ILE A 62 -8.50 -15.46 -21.34
CA ILE A 62 -8.92 -15.61 -19.94
C ILE A 62 -7.72 -15.45 -19.00
N GLU A 63 -6.52 -15.81 -19.47
CA GLU A 63 -5.27 -15.62 -18.73
C GLU A 63 -4.47 -14.46 -19.27
N THR A 64 -3.95 -13.65 -18.34
CA THR A 64 -3.03 -12.56 -18.63
C THR A 64 -1.75 -13.13 -19.25
N PRO A 65 -1.36 -12.71 -20.47
CA PRO A 65 -0.11 -13.16 -21.08
C PRO A 65 1.09 -12.85 -20.18
N PRO A 66 2.13 -13.71 -20.14
CA PRO A 66 3.29 -13.52 -19.27
C PRO A 66 4.03 -12.21 -19.52
N GLU A 67 3.96 -11.69 -20.75
CA GLU A 67 4.51 -10.40 -21.15
C GLU A 67 3.78 -9.23 -20.48
N VAL A 68 2.45 -9.31 -20.39
CA VAL A 68 1.62 -8.32 -19.70
C VAL A 68 1.86 -8.39 -18.21
N GLU A 69 1.94 -9.59 -17.63
CA GLU A 69 2.26 -9.79 -16.21
C GLU A 69 3.64 -9.23 -15.84
N ALA A 70 4.64 -9.44 -16.69
CA ALA A 70 5.97 -8.87 -16.51
C ALA A 70 5.95 -7.33 -16.60
N ALA A 71 5.16 -6.76 -17.52
CA ALA A 71 4.99 -5.32 -17.64
C ALA A 71 4.27 -4.71 -16.42
N LEU A 72 3.22 -5.38 -15.91
CA LEU A 72 2.52 -5.00 -14.69
C LEU A 72 3.45 -5.05 -13.48
N THR A 73 4.19 -6.14 -13.30
CA THR A 73 5.18 -6.29 -12.23
C THR A 73 6.25 -5.19 -12.27
N LYS A 74 6.69 -4.80 -13.47
CA LYS A 74 7.63 -3.69 -13.65
C LYS A 74 6.99 -2.36 -13.25
N SER A 75 5.77 -2.08 -13.69
CA SER A 75 5.04 -0.87 -13.31
C SER A 75 4.81 -0.78 -11.80
N ASP A 76 4.44 -1.89 -11.16
CA ASP A 76 4.28 -1.97 -9.70
C ASP A 76 5.59 -1.69 -8.96
N THR A 77 6.70 -2.17 -9.50
CA THR A 77 8.03 -1.89 -8.97
C THR A 77 8.38 -0.41 -9.08
N ASP A 78 8.10 0.22 -10.21
CA ASP A 78 8.34 1.65 -10.42
C ASP A 78 7.49 2.51 -9.49
N LEU A 79 6.22 2.16 -9.28
CA LEU A 79 5.33 2.82 -8.33
C LEU A 79 5.85 2.67 -6.89
N LEU A 80 6.26 1.47 -6.51
CA LEU A 80 6.84 1.20 -5.20
C LEU A 80 8.09 2.05 -4.95
N VAL A 81 8.99 2.18 -5.93
CA VAL A 81 10.19 3.05 -5.80
C VAL A 81 9.82 4.53 -5.65
N ARG A 82 8.80 5.00 -6.38
CA ARG A 82 8.29 6.37 -6.25
C ARG A 82 7.68 6.62 -4.87
N HIS A 83 6.83 5.71 -4.40
CA HIS A 83 6.25 5.77 -3.05
C HIS A 83 7.32 5.69 -1.97
N ALA A 84 8.34 4.85 -2.14
CA ALA A 84 9.46 4.77 -1.21
C ALA A 84 10.26 6.08 -1.16
N ARG A 85 10.50 6.72 -2.31
CA ARG A 85 11.14 8.04 -2.36
C ARG A 85 10.31 9.10 -1.64
N LEU A 86 9.00 9.12 -1.82
CA LEU A 86 8.10 10.03 -1.08
C LEU A 86 8.09 9.71 0.42
N GLY A 87 8.03 8.43 0.79
CA GLY A 87 8.09 7.96 2.17
C GLY A 87 9.39 8.37 2.87
N SER A 88 10.51 8.41 2.14
CA SER A 88 11.79 8.85 2.70
C SER A 88 11.77 10.31 3.18
N TRP A 89 11.00 11.19 2.51
CA TRP A 89 10.78 12.56 3.00
C TRP A 89 9.98 12.57 4.31
N GLY A 90 8.98 11.70 4.45
CA GLY A 90 8.26 11.52 5.70
C GLY A 90 9.17 11.04 6.84
N LEU A 91 10.10 10.12 6.54
CA LEU A 91 11.09 9.64 7.52
C LEU A 91 12.07 10.72 7.96
N ILE A 92 12.44 11.67 7.10
CA ILE A 92 13.22 12.85 7.51
C ILE A 92 12.43 13.66 8.53
N GLY A 93 11.11 13.82 8.32
CA GLY A 93 10.22 14.45 9.30
C GLY A 93 10.22 13.72 10.64
N TYR A 94 10.10 12.39 10.65
CA TYR A 94 10.19 11.58 11.87
C TYR A 94 11.57 11.68 12.53
N LEU A 95 12.65 11.73 11.75
CA LEU A 95 13.99 11.88 12.29
C LEU A 95 14.19 13.25 12.97
N MET A 96 13.66 14.32 12.36
CA MET A 96 13.67 15.67 12.91
C MET A 96 12.73 15.84 14.11
N PHE A 97 11.73 14.97 14.26
CA PHE A 97 10.82 15.01 15.39
C PHE A 97 11.54 14.75 16.73
N PHE A 98 12.50 13.82 16.78
CA PHE A 98 13.22 13.49 18.01
C PHE A 98 14.06 14.64 18.61
N PRO A 99 14.91 15.37 17.85
CA PRO A 99 15.62 16.52 18.40
C PRO A 99 14.67 17.64 18.81
N ILE A 100 13.55 17.86 18.10
CA ILE A 100 12.51 18.82 18.50
C ILE A 100 11.91 18.40 19.85
N MET A 101 11.61 17.11 20.01
CA MET A 101 11.06 16.55 21.23
C MET A 101 12.03 16.69 22.42
N TRP A 102 13.32 16.48 22.19
CA TRP A 102 14.38 16.71 23.18
C TRP A 102 14.49 18.18 23.59
N LEU A 103 14.43 19.10 22.62
CA LEU A 103 14.39 20.54 22.88
C LEU A 103 13.11 20.96 23.62
N GLY A 104 12.00 20.25 23.38
CA GLY A 104 10.71 20.42 24.06
C GLY A 104 10.65 19.89 25.50
N GLY A 105 11.75 19.33 26.02
CA GLY A 105 11.86 18.93 27.43
C GLY A 105 11.65 17.44 27.70
N ILE A 106 11.43 16.61 26.69
CA ILE A 106 11.37 15.15 26.86
C ILE A 106 12.81 14.63 26.98
N ARG A 107 13.17 14.14 28.18
CA ARG A 107 14.54 13.72 28.52
C ARG A 107 14.74 12.22 28.59
N GLU A 108 13.71 11.42 28.34
CA GLU A 108 13.81 9.97 28.33
C GLU A 108 14.74 9.46 27.21
N PRO A 109 15.94 8.93 27.54
CA PRO A 109 16.94 8.58 26.53
C PRO A 109 16.45 7.43 25.64
N TRP A 110 15.72 6.48 26.20
CA TRP A 110 15.21 5.33 25.45
C TRP A 110 14.25 5.76 24.34
N LEU A 111 13.46 6.82 24.56
CA LEU A 111 12.51 7.30 23.57
C LEU A 111 13.21 8.03 22.43
N VAL A 112 14.18 8.89 22.75
CA VAL A 112 14.93 9.67 21.75
C VAL A 112 15.87 8.78 20.96
N PHE A 113 16.76 8.03 21.62
CA PHE A 113 17.72 7.17 20.94
C PHE A 113 17.06 5.94 20.33
N GLY A 114 16.12 5.30 21.04
CA GLY A 114 15.41 4.13 20.53
C GLY A 114 14.52 4.49 19.33
N GLY A 115 13.75 5.57 19.42
CA GLY A 115 12.93 6.02 18.31
C GLY A 115 13.75 6.49 17.09
N THR A 116 14.88 7.17 17.32
CA THR A 116 15.85 7.50 16.26
C THR A 116 16.41 6.25 15.60
N ALA A 117 16.85 5.26 16.39
CA ALA A 117 17.37 4.00 15.87
C ALA A 117 16.33 3.24 15.04
N VAL A 118 15.09 3.13 15.53
CA VAL A 118 13.99 2.49 14.78
C VAL A 118 13.72 3.24 13.47
N THR A 119 13.71 4.58 13.49
CA THR A 119 13.52 5.39 12.27
C THR A 119 14.63 5.18 11.26
N LEU A 120 15.89 5.08 11.71
CA LEU A 120 17.02 4.76 10.86
C LEU A 120 16.93 3.32 10.31
N CYS A 121 16.44 2.36 11.09
CA CYS A 121 16.15 1.01 10.60
C CYS A 121 15.07 1.02 9.51
N ILE A 122 13.99 1.79 9.68
CA ILE A 122 12.96 1.95 8.63
C ILE A 122 13.58 2.57 7.38
N LEU A 123 14.39 3.63 7.52
CA LEU A 123 15.08 4.25 6.39
C LEU A 123 16.00 3.26 5.68
N ALA A 124 16.79 2.47 6.43
CA ALA A 124 17.67 1.47 5.87
C ALA A 124 16.90 0.39 5.10
N THR A 125 15.82 -0.15 5.67
CA THR A 125 14.97 -1.13 4.99
C THR A 125 14.29 -0.54 3.76
N LEU A 126 13.86 0.72 3.81
CA LEU A 126 13.29 1.44 2.66
C LEU A 126 14.30 1.63 1.54
N LEU A 127 15.55 1.97 1.86
CA LEU A 127 16.64 2.07 0.87
C LEU A 127 16.98 0.71 0.25
N ILE A 128 16.88 -0.38 1.02
CA ILE A 128 17.00 -1.75 0.49
C ILE A 128 15.83 -2.05 -0.45
N VAL A 129 14.60 -1.71 -0.08
CA VAL A 129 13.40 -1.88 -0.93
C VAL A 129 13.54 -1.11 -2.25
N MET A 130 14.09 0.12 -2.22
CA MET A 130 14.34 0.92 -3.42
C MET A 130 15.37 0.29 -4.36
N LYS A 131 16.38 -0.42 -3.82
CA LYS A 131 17.43 -1.07 -4.62
C LYS A 131 17.03 -2.46 -5.08
N ARG A 132 16.31 -3.21 -4.24
CA ARG A 132 15.97 -4.62 -4.41
C ARG A 132 14.59 -4.90 -3.78
N PRO A 133 13.49 -4.63 -4.50
CA PRO A 133 12.14 -4.82 -4.00
C PRO A 133 11.85 -6.31 -3.82
N SER A 134 12.05 -6.80 -2.61
CA SER A 134 11.76 -8.18 -2.20
C SER A 134 10.65 -8.19 -1.15
N SER A 135 9.84 -9.24 -1.13
CA SER A 135 8.75 -9.37 -0.14
C SER A 135 9.28 -9.35 1.29
N VAL A 136 10.48 -9.92 1.52
CA VAL A 136 11.15 -9.90 2.83
C VAL A 136 11.51 -8.47 3.24
N ALA A 137 12.07 -7.66 2.34
CA ALA A 137 12.42 -6.28 2.65
C ALA A 137 11.16 -5.42 2.92
N ILE A 138 10.09 -5.62 2.15
CA ILE A 138 8.80 -4.94 2.38
C ILE A 138 8.22 -5.32 3.74
N PHE A 139 8.22 -6.62 4.07
CA PHE A 139 7.73 -7.11 5.36
C PHE A 139 8.59 -6.62 6.53
N ALA A 140 9.92 -6.57 6.36
CA ALA A 140 10.83 -6.00 7.36
C ALA A 140 10.57 -4.50 7.58
N SER A 141 10.35 -3.73 6.52
CA SER A 141 9.95 -2.31 6.63
C SER A 141 8.61 -2.16 7.35
N PHE A 142 7.63 -3.02 7.05
CA PHE A 142 6.35 -3.03 7.74
C PHE A 142 6.51 -3.33 9.23
N LEU A 143 7.27 -4.36 9.59
CA LEU A 143 7.51 -4.72 10.99
C LEU A 143 8.23 -3.59 11.74
N ALA A 144 9.21 -2.94 11.12
CA ALA A 144 9.89 -1.78 11.69
C ALA A 144 8.92 -0.60 11.94
N GLN A 145 7.95 -0.38 11.04
CA GLN A 145 6.89 0.60 11.23
C GLN A 145 5.93 0.23 12.37
N VAL A 146 5.59 -1.05 12.53
CA VAL A 146 4.79 -1.52 13.68
C VAL A 146 5.52 -1.26 15.00
N VAL A 147 6.83 -1.51 15.05
CA VAL A 147 7.66 -1.18 16.22
C VAL A 147 7.67 0.32 16.47
N LEU A 148 7.77 1.15 15.43
CA LEU A 148 7.69 2.61 15.58
C LEU A 148 6.33 3.06 16.12
N VAL A 149 5.22 2.45 15.66
CA VAL A 149 3.88 2.72 16.19
C VAL A 149 3.81 2.38 17.68
N ALA A 150 4.37 1.25 18.11
CA ALA A 150 4.43 0.87 19.52
C ALA A 150 5.27 1.87 20.35
N PHE A 151 6.38 2.35 19.79
CA PHE A 151 7.19 3.41 20.38
C PHE A 151 6.38 4.70 20.57
N TYR A 152 5.62 5.14 19.57
CA TYR A 152 4.77 6.32 19.68
C TYR A 152 3.60 6.13 20.65
N ALA A 153 3.01 4.93 20.69
CA ALA A 153 1.97 4.60 21.64
C ALA A 153 2.47 4.77 23.07
N ARG A 154 3.72 4.37 23.34
CA ARG A 154 4.32 4.46 24.66
C ARG A 154 4.83 5.86 25.00
N GLY A 155 5.39 6.58 24.02
CA GLY A 155 6.11 7.83 24.27
C GLY A 155 5.26 9.10 24.26
N LEU A 156 4.16 9.12 23.51
CA LEU A 156 3.37 10.33 23.28
C LEU A 156 1.93 10.16 23.76
N SER A 157 1.20 9.22 23.16
CA SER A 157 -0.16 8.88 23.54
C SER A 157 -0.62 7.63 22.79
N PRO A 158 -1.08 6.58 23.49
CA PRO A 158 -1.56 5.36 22.85
C PRO A 158 -2.89 5.54 22.12
N LEU A 159 -3.70 6.53 22.52
CA LEU A 159 -5.05 6.74 21.99
C LEU A 159 -5.13 7.83 20.90
N LEU A 160 -4.22 8.81 20.92
CA LEU A 160 -4.25 9.91 19.96
C LEU A 160 -3.26 9.71 18.81
N VAL A 161 -1.99 9.49 19.14
CA VAL A 161 -0.92 9.55 18.14
C VAL A 161 -0.76 8.21 17.42
N ALA A 162 -0.69 7.11 18.18
CA ALA A 162 -0.41 5.80 17.63
C ALA A 162 -1.47 5.30 16.61
N PRO A 163 -2.79 5.44 16.83
CA PRO A 163 -3.79 4.99 15.85
C PRO A 163 -3.72 5.77 14.54
N GLY A 164 -3.42 7.08 14.61
CA GLY A 164 -3.24 7.91 13.41
C GLY A 164 -2.06 7.45 12.57
N VAL A 165 -0.91 7.20 13.20
CA VAL A 165 0.28 6.66 12.52
C VAL A 165 0.02 5.24 11.99
N ALA A 166 -0.64 4.38 12.77
CA ALA A 166 -1.00 3.03 12.37
C ALA A 166 -1.93 3.01 11.14
N LEU A 167 -2.89 3.93 11.08
CA LEU A 167 -3.80 4.08 9.93
C LEU A 167 -3.03 4.49 8.67
N ILE A 168 -2.15 5.49 8.76
CA ILE A 168 -1.34 5.95 7.63
C ILE A 168 -0.43 4.82 7.13
N THR A 169 0.23 4.11 8.05
CA THR A 169 1.03 2.93 7.72
C THR A 169 0.20 1.87 7.03
N THR A 170 -0.97 1.52 7.58
CA THR A 170 -1.87 0.53 6.99
C THR A 170 -2.27 0.92 5.57
N LEU A 171 -2.68 2.17 5.35
CA LEU A 171 -3.04 2.67 4.01
C LEU A 171 -1.88 2.59 3.02
N MET A 172 -0.66 2.92 3.47
CA MET A 172 0.53 2.87 2.64
C MET A 172 0.92 1.44 2.24
N PHE A 173 0.77 0.47 3.13
CA PHE A 173 1.09 -0.93 2.84
C PHE A 173 -0.07 -1.68 2.17
N ALA A 174 -1.33 -1.29 2.41
CA ALA A 174 -2.50 -1.91 1.78
C ALA A 174 -2.57 -1.63 0.26
N SER A 175 -1.93 -0.56 -0.22
CA SER A 175 -1.86 -0.27 -1.66
C SER A 175 -0.86 -1.13 -2.43
N HIS A 176 -0.04 -1.93 -1.75
CA HIS A 176 0.98 -2.76 -2.38
C HIS A 176 0.47 -4.19 -2.60
N VAL A 177 0.46 -4.65 -3.85
CA VAL A 177 -0.02 -6.01 -4.20
C VAL A 177 0.77 -7.13 -3.49
N ARG A 178 2.01 -6.84 -3.07
CA ARG A 178 2.94 -7.81 -2.48
C ARG A 178 2.91 -7.91 -0.95
N THR A 179 2.10 -7.13 -0.24
CA THR A 179 2.15 -7.04 1.24
C THR A 179 1.50 -8.21 1.98
N GLY A 180 1.25 -9.33 1.30
CA GLY A 180 0.63 -10.50 1.91
C GLY A 180 -0.86 -10.25 2.19
N PRO A 181 -1.47 -11.05 3.07
CA PRO A 181 -2.89 -10.94 3.31
C PRO A 181 -3.22 -9.72 4.17
N VAL A 182 -4.27 -8.97 3.80
CA VAL A 182 -4.70 -7.71 4.45
C VAL A 182 -4.90 -7.86 5.97
N TRP A 183 -5.35 -9.02 6.43
CA TRP A 183 -5.54 -9.27 7.87
C TRP A 183 -4.23 -9.20 8.66
N LEU A 184 -3.09 -9.54 8.05
CA LEU A 184 -1.77 -9.49 8.71
C LEU A 184 -1.31 -8.04 8.91
N LEU A 185 -1.60 -7.17 7.93
CA LEU A 185 -1.35 -5.73 8.05
C LEU A 185 -2.19 -5.13 9.18
N TRP A 186 -3.49 -5.44 9.19
CA TRP A 186 -4.40 -4.98 10.24
C TRP A 186 -3.96 -5.50 11.61
N ALA A 187 -3.66 -6.80 11.74
CA ALA A 187 -3.24 -7.42 12.99
C ALA A 187 -1.91 -6.84 13.49
N GLY A 188 -0.94 -6.61 12.60
CA GLY A 188 0.34 -6.00 12.95
C GLY A 188 0.20 -4.57 13.46
N CYS A 189 -0.55 -3.72 12.74
CA CYS A 189 -0.81 -2.35 13.18
C CYS A 189 -1.65 -2.28 14.46
N ALA A 190 -2.69 -3.12 14.58
CA ALA A 190 -3.48 -3.22 15.79
C ALA A 190 -2.62 -3.69 16.98
N ALA A 191 -1.75 -4.68 16.79
CA ALA A 191 -0.83 -5.14 17.82
C ALA A 191 0.16 -4.03 18.24
N GLY A 192 0.67 -3.25 17.28
CA GLY A 192 1.55 -2.10 17.58
C GLY A 192 0.89 -1.08 18.53
N VAL A 193 -0.43 -0.89 18.44
CA VAL A 193 -1.17 0.02 19.32
C VAL A 193 -1.61 -0.67 20.62
N LEU A 194 -2.16 -1.88 20.52
CA LEU A 194 -2.80 -2.57 21.64
C LEU A 194 -1.81 -3.24 22.59
N VAL A 195 -0.68 -3.76 22.10
CA VAL A 195 0.30 -4.45 22.95
C VAL A 195 0.86 -3.52 24.03
N PRO A 196 1.33 -2.30 23.74
CA PRO A 196 1.77 -1.37 24.78
C PRO A 196 0.66 -1.05 25.80
N LEU A 197 -0.59 -0.90 25.35
CA LEU A 197 -1.74 -0.60 26.20
C LEU A 197 -2.06 -1.77 27.15
N VAL A 198 -2.00 -3.02 26.66
CA VAL A 198 -2.20 -4.22 27.48
C VAL A 198 -1.06 -4.37 28.48
N LEU A 199 0.19 -4.15 28.08
CA LEU A 199 1.34 -4.20 28.98
C LEU A 199 1.22 -3.15 30.10
N GLU A 200 0.67 -1.98 29.79
CA GLU A 200 0.38 -0.92 30.76
C GLU A 200 -0.69 -1.34 31.76
N GLY A 201 -1.82 -1.90 31.28
CA GLY A 201 -2.89 -2.40 32.14
C GLY A 201 -2.46 -3.57 33.04
N LEU A 202 -1.45 -4.33 32.63
CA LEU A 202 -0.84 -5.38 33.44
C LEU A 202 0.21 -4.86 34.44
N GLY A 203 0.53 -3.56 34.41
CA GLY A 203 1.56 -2.95 35.27
C GLY A 203 3.00 -3.35 34.91
N LEU A 204 3.22 -3.92 33.72
CA LEU A 204 4.57 -4.28 33.24
C LEU A 204 5.35 -3.06 32.75
N VAL A 205 4.64 -1.99 32.38
CA VAL A 205 5.21 -0.70 32.00
C VAL A 205 4.45 0.42 32.71
N SER A 206 5.10 1.56 32.94
CA SER A 206 4.49 2.72 33.61
C SER A 206 3.23 3.23 32.89
N ALA A 207 2.22 3.61 33.66
CA ALA A 207 0.99 4.18 33.12
C ALA A 207 1.25 5.48 32.33
N THR A 208 0.76 5.54 31.09
CA THR A 208 0.66 6.75 30.27
C THR A 208 -0.70 7.42 30.44
N THR A 209 -1.71 6.67 30.89
CA THR A 209 -3.06 7.19 31.08
C THR A 209 -3.60 6.83 32.45
N SER A 210 -4.19 7.80 33.14
CA SER A 210 -4.92 7.57 34.38
C SER A 210 -6.30 8.20 34.29
N ILE A 211 -7.30 7.52 34.85
CA ILE A 211 -8.66 8.03 34.96
C ILE A 211 -8.86 8.44 36.41
N GLU A 212 -8.98 9.75 36.65
CA GLU A 212 -9.28 10.32 37.96
C GLU A 212 -10.67 10.96 37.89
N GLY A 213 -11.67 10.26 38.45
CA GLY A 213 -13.07 10.69 38.41
C GLY A 213 -13.62 10.75 36.98
N ALA A 214 -13.97 11.96 36.52
CA ALA A 214 -14.46 12.22 35.17
C ALA A 214 -13.37 12.74 34.21
N THR A 215 -12.11 12.76 34.65
CA THR A 215 -10.98 13.27 33.86
C THR A 215 -10.07 12.14 33.40
N LEU A 216 -9.81 12.09 32.10
CA LEU A 216 -8.76 11.26 31.51
C LEU A 216 -7.48 12.09 31.47
N MET A 217 -6.52 11.77 32.33
CA MET A 217 -5.21 12.41 32.35
C MET A 217 -4.23 11.59 31.52
N VAL A 218 -3.55 12.26 30.58
CA VAL A 218 -2.48 11.66 29.78
C VAL A 218 -1.16 12.20 30.32
N HIS A 219 -0.34 11.29 30.86
CA HIS A 219 0.96 11.62 31.42
C HIS A 219 2.01 11.51 30.32
N LEU A 220 2.64 12.65 30.00
CA LEU A 220 3.82 12.65 29.13
C LEU A 220 5.07 12.39 29.97
N PRO A 221 6.07 11.67 29.44
CA PRO A 221 7.35 11.45 30.11
C PRO A 221 8.25 12.70 30.03
N ALA A 222 7.78 13.80 30.60
CA ALA A 222 8.49 15.06 30.66
C ALA A 222 8.36 15.68 32.05
N GLU A 223 9.48 16.16 32.60
CA GLU A 223 9.52 16.75 33.94
C GLU A 223 8.76 18.08 34.02
N SER A 224 8.78 18.85 32.93
CA SER A 224 8.06 20.11 32.80
C SER A 224 7.83 20.43 31.32
N ILE A 225 6.57 20.55 30.91
CA ILE A 225 6.20 21.01 29.57
C ILE A 225 5.54 22.38 29.69
N ASP A 226 6.06 23.37 28.98
CA ASP A 226 5.36 24.63 28.78
C ASP A 226 4.07 24.37 27.97
N TYR A 227 2.94 24.81 28.51
CA TYR A 227 1.62 24.69 27.87
C TYR A 227 1.63 25.21 26.43
N THR A 228 2.31 26.32 26.16
CA THR A 228 2.41 26.93 24.84
C THR A 228 3.12 26.01 23.85
N VAL A 229 4.21 25.38 24.30
CA VAL A 229 4.98 24.42 23.48
C VAL A 229 4.17 23.15 23.25
N ALA A 230 3.44 22.66 24.25
CA ALA A 230 2.56 21.50 24.11
C ALA A 230 1.47 21.73 23.06
N VAL A 231 0.74 22.85 23.17
CA VAL A 231 -0.35 23.20 22.27
C VAL A 231 0.17 23.46 20.86
N ALA A 232 1.29 24.18 20.72
CA ALA A 232 1.93 24.41 19.42
C ALA A 232 2.41 23.09 18.79
N GLY A 233 2.98 22.18 19.59
CA GLY A 233 3.42 20.86 19.14
C GLY A 233 2.26 19.99 18.66
N LEU A 234 1.17 19.93 19.42
CA LEU A 234 -0.04 19.19 19.05
C LEU A 234 -0.71 19.78 17.80
N GLY A 235 -0.82 21.11 17.73
CA GLY A 235 -1.35 21.81 16.56
C GLY A 235 -0.50 21.56 15.31
N GLY A 236 0.83 21.63 15.45
CA GLY A 236 1.78 21.29 14.39
C GLY A 236 1.66 19.83 13.94
N TYR A 237 1.53 18.89 14.89
CA TYR A 237 1.30 17.47 14.59
C TYR A 237 0.04 17.24 13.76
N VAL A 238 -1.09 17.83 14.17
CA VAL A 238 -2.36 17.72 13.43
C VAL A 238 -2.21 18.32 12.02
N ALA A 239 -1.60 19.51 11.90
CA ALA A 239 -1.36 20.14 10.60
C ALA A 239 -0.49 19.28 9.68
N VAL A 240 0.57 18.66 10.22
CA VAL A 240 1.45 17.75 9.47
C VAL A 240 0.72 16.49 9.03
N ILE A 241 -0.08 15.86 9.90
CA ILE A 241 -0.88 14.69 9.51
C ILE A 241 -1.88 15.04 8.40
N LEU A 242 -2.59 16.15 8.54
CA LEU A 242 -3.54 16.60 7.53
C LEU A 242 -2.84 16.90 6.20
N LEU A 243 -1.66 17.53 6.24
CA LEU A 243 -0.83 17.78 5.06
C LEU A 243 -0.43 16.45 4.39
N ILE A 244 0.13 15.50 5.14
CA ILE A 244 0.56 14.20 4.62
C ILE A 244 -0.63 13.44 4.03
N ALA A 245 -1.74 13.34 4.76
CA ALA A 245 -2.94 12.66 4.30
C ALA A 245 -3.48 13.29 3.01
N THR A 246 -3.49 14.63 2.92
CA THR A 246 -3.93 15.36 1.73
C THR A 246 -3.00 15.10 0.54
N VAL A 247 -1.68 15.15 0.75
CA VAL A 247 -0.69 14.89 -0.29
C VAL A 247 -0.80 13.46 -0.82
N ILE A 248 -0.84 12.46 0.07
CA ILE A 248 -1.00 11.05 -0.31
C ILE A 248 -2.30 10.85 -1.09
N THR A 249 -3.42 11.36 -0.58
CA THR A 249 -4.73 11.23 -1.22
C THR A 249 -4.73 11.89 -2.60
N ARG A 250 -4.13 13.08 -2.75
CA ARG A 250 -4.02 13.76 -4.05
C ARG A 250 -3.18 12.97 -5.04
N ILE A 251 -2.04 12.43 -4.62
CA ILE A 251 -1.17 11.62 -5.49
C ILE A 251 -1.95 10.39 -5.99
N GLN A 252 -2.60 9.66 -5.08
CA GLN A 252 -3.41 8.50 -5.44
C GLN A 252 -4.58 8.87 -6.37
N ALA A 253 -5.24 10.01 -6.12
CA ALA A 253 -6.33 10.48 -6.96
C ALA A 253 -5.85 10.86 -8.37
N HIS A 254 -4.68 11.47 -8.50
CA HIS A 254 -4.07 11.79 -9.80
C HIS A 254 -3.72 10.52 -10.58
N GLU A 255 -3.03 9.57 -9.96
CA GLU A 255 -2.67 8.30 -10.61
C GLU A 255 -3.90 7.52 -11.08
N ARG A 256 -4.95 7.45 -10.24
CA ARG A 256 -6.22 6.81 -10.63
C ARG A 256 -6.86 7.50 -11.82
N ARG A 257 -6.88 8.84 -11.85
CA ARG A 257 -7.43 9.60 -12.99
C ARG A 257 -6.65 9.38 -14.27
N ASP A 258 -5.32 9.29 -14.21
CA ASP A 258 -4.49 9.06 -15.39
C ASP A 258 -4.68 7.66 -15.97
N ILE A 259 -4.80 6.64 -15.11
CA ILE A 259 -5.15 5.28 -15.52
C ILE A 259 -6.55 5.25 -16.15
N GLN A 260 -7.55 5.84 -15.48
CA GLN A 260 -8.91 5.92 -16.00
C GLN A 260 -8.97 6.64 -17.35
N ARG A 261 -8.24 7.75 -17.49
CA ARG A 261 -8.16 8.52 -18.74
C ARG A 261 -7.57 7.67 -19.86
N THR A 262 -6.50 6.92 -19.59
CA THR A 262 -5.86 6.05 -20.58
C THR A 262 -6.81 4.95 -21.03
N ILE A 263 -7.51 4.30 -20.09
CA ILE A 263 -8.51 3.28 -20.39
C ILE A 263 -9.68 3.85 -21.20
N GLN A 264 -10.20 5.02 -20.82
CA GLN A 264 -11.28 5.69 -21.54
C GLN A 264 -10.86 6.12 -22.95
N LEU A 265 -9.62 6.60 -23.13
CA LEU A 265 -9.08 6.94 -24.44
C LEU A 265 -8.93 5.69 -25.32
N GLN A 266 -8.43 4.59 -24.77
CA GLN A 266 -8.35 3.32 -25.49
C GLN A 266 -9.73 2.79 -25.88
N ALA A 267 -10.70 2.82 -24.95
CA ALA A 267 -12.07 2.43 -25.23
C ALA A 267 -12.72 3.32 -26.30
N TRP A 268 -12.49 4.64 -26.24
CA TRP A 268 -12.97 5.57 -27.26
C TRP A 268 -12.33 5.31 -28.62
N GLN A 269 -11.01 5.09 -28.68
CA GLN A 269 -10.30 4.76 -29.93
C GLN A 269 -10.84 3.46 -30.54
N LEU A 270 -11.05 2.43 -29.72
CA LEU A 270 -11.67 1.17 -30.17
C LEU A 270 -13.10 1.40 -30.68
N GLY A 271 -13.88 2.25 -30.00
CA GLY A 271 -15.22 2.62 -30.44
C GLY A 271 -15.28 3.38 -31.77
N GLN A 272 -14.24 4.14 -32.13
CA GLN A 272 -14.16 4.79 -33.44
C GLN A 272 -13.78 3.82 -34.57
N LEU A 273 -13.11 2.71 -34.24
CA LEU A 273 -12.71 1.69 -35.21
C LEU A 273 -13.84 0.71 -35.54
N MET A 274 -14.87 0.62 -34.70
CA MET A 274 -16.04 -0.23 -34.96
C MET A 274 -17.05 0.52 -35.84
N PRO A 275 -17.35 0.03 -37.05
CA PRO A 275 -18.45 0.58 -37.84
C PRO A 275 -19.77 0.36 -37.10
N LYS A 276 -20.64 1.39 -37.14
CA LYS A 276 -21.99 1.32 -36.59
C LYS A 276 -22.91 0.44 -37.44
#